data_AF-A0A7X3VGC3-F1
#
_entry.id   AF-A0A7X3VGC3-F1
#
_cell.length_a   1.000
_cell.length_b   1.000
_cell.length_c   1.000
_cell.angle_alpha   90.00
_cell.angle_beta   90.00
_cell.angle_gamma   90.00
#
_symmetry.space_group_name_H-M   'P 1'
#
loop_
_entity.id
_entity.type
_entity.pdbx_description
1 polymer ?
#
loop_
_entity_poly.entity_id
_entity_poly.type
_entity_poly.pdbx_seq_one_letter_code
_entity_poly.pdbx_strand_id
1 'polypeptide(L)'
;MGLNIKNDETCRLACELARLTGETITGAITVALRQRLAREKRLCNADARVEELLAIGRRCAELLEPGPSAVEHGDLLYDDRGLPK
;
A
#
# COMPACT_ATOMS: atom_id res chain seq x y z
N MET A 1 28.38 -12.61 -9.34
CA MET A 1 28.70 -12.18 -7.95
C MET A 1 28.08 -13.19 -6.99
N GLY A 2 28.78 -13.55 -5.91
CA GLY A 2 28.33 -14.57 -4.96
C GLY A 2 27.92 -13.97 -3.60
N LEU A 3 26.82 -14.44 -3.04
CA LEU A 3 26.36 -14.09 -1.69
C LEU A 3 26.91 -15.13 -0.71
N ASN A 4 27.78 -14.72 0.22
CA ASN A 4 28.30 -15.61 1.26
C ASN A 4 27.55 -15.37 2.57
N ILE A 5 26.81 -16.37 3.04
CA ILE A 5 26.03 -16.30 4.28
C ILE A 5 26.69 -17.21 5.32
N LYS A 6 27.30 -16.63 6.34
CA LYS A 6 27.90 -17.35 7.49
C LYS A 6 26.93 -17.36 8.67
N ASN A 7 25.76 -17.96 8.48
CA ASN A 7 24.75 -18.12 9.51
C ASN A 7 24.10 -19.50 9.36
N ASP A 8 24.24 -20.32 10.40
CA ASP A 8 23.79 -21.71 10.39
C ASP A 8 22.27 -21.87 10.34
N GLU A 9 21.52 -20.91 10.88
CA GLU A 9 20.07 -20.90 10.83
C GLU A 9 19.58 -20.60 9.41
N THR A 10 20.13 -19.57 8.76
CA THR A 10 19.80 -19.22 7.38
C THR A 10 20.11 -20.37 6.42
N CYS A 11 21.26 -21.03 6.60
CA CYS A 11 21.62 -22.20 5.81
C CYS A 11 20.64 -23.35 6.03
N ARG A 12 20.23 -23.63 7.28
CA ARG A 12 19.22 -24.66 7.61
C ARG A 12 17.87 -24.37 6.96
N LEU A 13 17.37 -23.14 7.11
CA LEU A 13 16.09 -22.71 6.52
C LEU A 13 16.12 -22.80 4.99
N ALA A 14 17.23 -22.40 4.35
CA ALA A 14 17.36 -22.48 2.90
C ALA A 14 17.40 -23.92 2.39
N CYS A 15 18.10 -24.81 3.09
CA CYS A 15 18.11 -26.25 2.78
C CYS A 15 16.73 -26.88 2.95
N GLU A 16 16.03 -26.55 4.04
CA GLU A 16 14.68 -27.07 4.30
C GLU A 16 13.69 -26.60 3.23
N LEU A 17 13.70 -25.30 2.91
CA LEU A 17 12.84 -24.74 1.88
C LEU A 17 13.10 -25.38 0.52
N ALA A 18 14.37 -25.49 0.12
CA ALA A 18 14.76 -26.14 -1.13
C ALA A 18 14.27 -27.60 -1.20
N ARG A 19 14.40 -28.35 -0.11
CA ARG A 19 13.91 -29.74 -0.04
C ARG A 19 12.39 -29.82 -0.17
N LEU A 20 11.66 -28.89 0.44
CA LEU A 20 10.20 -28.85 0.38
C LEU A 20 9.66 -28.44 -1.00
N THR A 21 10.35 -27.51 -1.68
CA THR A 21 9.91 -27.00 -2.99
C THR A 21 10.49 -27.77 -4.18
N GLY A 22 11.49 -28.63 -3.96
CA GLY A 22 12.23 -29.30 -5.02
C GLY A 22 13.14 -28.37 -5.82
N GLU A 23 13.44 -27.19 -5.29
CA GLU A 23 14.33 -26.20 -5.91
C GLU A 23 15.78 -26.35 -5.43
N THR A 24 16.71 -25.65 -6.09
CA THR A 24 18.07 -25.48 -5.53
C THR A 24 18.04 -24.53 -4.34
N ILE A 25 19.02 -24.62 -3.43
CA ILE A 25 19.17 -23.68 -2.30
C ILE A 25 19.16 -22.23 -2.79
N THR A 26 19.91 -21.94 -3.87
CA THR A 26 19.94 -20.59 -4.48
C THR A 26 18.59 -20.19 -5.06
N GLY A 27 17.86 -21.13 -5.69
CA GLY A 27 16.51 -20.91 -6.22
C GLY A 27 15.55 -20.51 -5.11
N ALA A 28 15.48 -21.34 -4.05
CA ALA A 28 14.64 -21.13 -2.88
C ALA A 28 14.91 -19.78 -2.21
N ILE A 29 16.18 -19.43 -1.99
CA ILE A 29 16.57 -18.12 -1.43
C ILE A 29 16.12 -16.98 -2.36
N THR A 30 16.35 -17.11 -3.66
CA THR A 30 16.00 -16.08 -4.64
C THR A 30 14.49 -15.82 -4.65
N VAL A 31 13.68 -16.88 -4.64
CA VAL A 31 12.22 -16.79 -4.61
C VAL A 31 11.75 -16.15 -3.30
N ALA A 32 12.26 -16.61 -2.15
CA ALA A 32 11.91 -16.05 -0.84
C ALA A 32 12.23 -14.56 -0.74
N LEU A 33 13.41 -14.14 -1.20
CA LEU A 33 13.81 -12.73 -1.22
C LEU A 33 12.92 -11.90 -2.16
N ARG A 34 12.60 -12.41 -3.36
CA ARG A 34 11.69 -11.71 -4.29
C ARG A 34 10.30 -11.52 -3.67
N GLN A 35 9.76 -12.56 -3.03
CA GLN A 35 8.45 -12.49 -2.39
C GLN A 35 8.44 -11.47 -1.24
N ARG A 36 9.46 -11.48 -0.36
CA ARG A 36 9.58 -10.49 0.72
C ARG A 36 9.73 -9.08 0.17
N LEU A 37 10.60 -8.86 -0.81
CA LEU A 37 10.76 -7.55 -1.44
C LEU A 37 9.48 -7.05 -2.10
N ALA A 38 8.74 -7.92 -2.79
CA ALA A 38 7.46 -7.55 -3.41
C ALA A 38 6.40 -7.18 -2.36
N ARG A 39 6.40 -7.82 -1.19
CA ARG A 39 5.53 -7.44 -0.07
C ARG A 39 5.92 -6.08 0.50
N GLU A 40 7.19 -5.86 0.82
CA GLU A 40 7.65 -4.58 1.38
C GLU A 40 7.44 -3.41 0.41
N LYS A 41 7.71 -3.60 -0.88
CA LYS A 41 7.46 -2.57 -1.89
C LYS A 41 5.98 -2.22 -1.99
N ARG A 42 5.07 -3.20 -1.89
CA ARG A 42 3.63 -2.94 -1.91
C ARG A 42 3.17 -2.14 -0.68
N LEU A 43 3.69 -2.46 0.49
CA LEU A 43 3.39 -1.71 1.72
C LEU A 43 3.90 -0.27 1.63
N CYS A 44 5.18 -0.07 1.30
CA CYS A 44 5.77 1.26 1.14
C CYS A 44 5.03 2.10 0.09
N ASN A 45 4.65 1.50 -1.05
CA ASN A 45 3.87 2.20 -2.06
C ASN A 45 2.44 2.53 -1.62
N ALA A 46 1.82 1.69 -0.79
CA ALA A 46 0.50 1.96 -0.23
C ALA A 46 0.57 3.14 0.74
N ASP A 47 1.56 3.16 1.62
CA ASP A 47 1.79 4.26 2.57
C ASP A 47 2.08 5.58 1.82
N ALA A 48 2.94 5.53 0.80
CA ALA A 48 3.23 6.69 -0.04
C ALA A 48 1.98 7.24 -0.76
N ARG A 49 1.10 6.35 -1.25
CA ARG A 49 -0.17 6.74 -1.89
C ARG A 49 -1.15 7.35 -0.90
N VAL A 50 -1.24 6.80 0.31
CA VAL A 50 -2.11 7.36 1.36
C VAL A 50 -1.63 8.77 1.72
N GLU A 51 -0.33 8.96 1.90
CA GLU A 51 0.24 10.28 2.17
C GLU A 51 0.01 11.27 1.03
N GLU A 52 0.12 10.81 -0.23
CA GLU A 52 -0.19 11.64 -1.40
C GLU A 52 -1.66 12.06 -1.43
N LEU A 53 -2.60 11.12 -1.18
CA LEU A 53 -4.04 11.40 -1.11
C LEU A 53 -4.37 12.38 0.03
N LEU A 54 -3.77 12.19 1.21
CA LEU A 54 -3.93 13.11 2.34
C LEU A 54 -3.36 14.50 2.03
N ALA A 55 -2.22 14.56 1.33
CA ALA A 55 -1.64 15.83 0.90
C ALA A 55 -2.55 16.56 -0.11
N ILE A 56 -3.17 15.84 -1.05
CA ILE A 56 -4.20 16.39 -1.94
C ILE A 56 -5.39 16.92 -1.12
N GLY A 57 -5.91 16.11 -0.19
CA GLY A 57 -7.04 16.49 0.66
C GLY A 57 -6.78 17.75 1.48
N ARG A 58 -5.58 17.88 2.07
CA ARG A 58 -5.16 19.08 2.80
C ARG A 58 -5.13 20.32 1.90
N ARG A 59 -4.53 20.22 0.71
CA ARG A 59 -4.52 21.33 -0.26
C ARG A 59 -5.92 21.74 -0.70
N CYS A 60 -6.81 20.77 -0.93
CA CYS A 60 -8.20 21.07 -1.27
C CYS A 60 -8.92 21.76 -0.10
N ALA A 61 -8.72 21.28 1.13
CA ALA A 61 -9.34 21.86 2.32
C ALA A 61 -8.89 23.31 2.57
N GLU A 62 -7.62 23.64 2.31
CA GLU A 62 -7.11 25.02 2.41
C GLU A 62 -7.76 25.99 1.41
N LEU A 63 -8.21 25.49 0.26
CA LEU A 63 -8.86 26.30 -0.78
C LEU A 63 -10.38 26.42 -0.60
N LEU A 64 -10.98 25.59 0.26
CA LEU A 64 -12.40 25.71 0.57
C LEU A 64 -12.61 26.83 1.57
N GLU A 65 -13.47 27.80 1.23
CA GLU A 65 -13.96 28.77 2.20
C GLU A 65 -14.80 28.08 3.28
N PRO A 66 -14.84 28.60 4.52
CA PRO A 66 -15.79 28.17 5.53
C PRO A 66 -17.21 28.40 5.00
N GLY A 67 -17.82 27.34 4.49
CA GLY A 67 -19.16 27.33 3.93
C GLY A 67 -19.88 26.07 4.36
N PRO A 68 -21.22 26.02 4.20
CA PRO A 68 -21.97 24.83 4.58
C PRO A 68 -21.34 23.62 3.89
N SER A 69 -21.10 22.57 4.68
CA SER A 69 -20.69 21.29 4.14
C SER A 69 -21.67 20.87 3.04
N ALA A 70 -21.34 19.84 2.26
CA ALA A 70 -22.24 19.24 1.29
C ALA A 70 -23.56 18.69 1.91
N VAL A 71 -24.02 19.19 3.05
CA VAL A 71 -25.29 18.88 3.71
C VAL A 71 -26.37 19.95 3.44
N GLU A 72 -26.06 21.13 2.88
CA GLU A 72 -27.09 22.17 2.61
C GLU A 72 -27.43 22.40 1.12
N HIS A 73 -27.10 21.49 0.21
CA HIS A 73 -27.52 21.66 -1.19
C HIS A 73 -29.01 21.36 -1.41
N GLY A 74 -29.64 20.59 -0.51
CA GLY A 74 -31.08 20.32 -0.55
C GLY A 74 -31.90 21.61 -0.54
N ASP A 75 -31.72 22.42 0.51
CA ASP A 75 -32.46 23.68 0.69
C ASP A 75 -32.03 24.77 -0.30
N LEU A 76 -30.78 24.71 -0.79
CA LEU A 76 -30.24 25.65 -1.78
C LEU A 76 -30.80 25.38 -3.19
N LEU A 77 -30.85 24.12 -3.61
CA LEU A 77 -31.18 23.72 -4.98
C LEU A 77 -32.64 23.33 -5.16
N TYR A 78 -33.32 22.91 -4.09
CA TYR A 78 -34.68 22.40 -4.16
C TYR A 78 -35.61 23.16 -3.20
N ASP A 79 -36.89 23.24 -3.57
CA ASP A 79 -37.95 23.72 -2.69
C ASP A 79 -38.44 22.63 -1.73
N ASP A 80 -39.34 22.98 -0.81
CA ASP A 80 -39.91 22.05 0.17
C ASP A 80 -40.68 20.87 -0.45
N ARG A 81 -40.92 20.91 -1.77
CA ARG A 81 -41.56 19.84 -2.55
C ARG A 81 -40.52 19.00 -3.32
N GLY A 82 -39.24 19.31 -3.20
CA GLY A 82 -38.14 18.64 -3.90
C GLY A 82 -38.00 19.05 -5.37
N LEU A 83 -38.61 20.16 -5.81
CA LEU A 83 -38.46 20.68 -7.16
C LEU A 83 -37.27 21.65 -7.24
N PRO A 84 -36.51 21.68 -8.35
CA PRO A 84 -35.43 22.64 -8.53
C PRO A 84 -35.94 24.08 -8.40
N LYS A 85 -35.24 24.89 -7.60
CA LYS A 85 -35.43 26.35 -7.54
C LYS A 85 -34.87 27.04 -8.77
#